data_AF-A0A963APV1-F1
#
_entry.id   AF-A0A963APV1-F1
#
_cell.length_a   1.000
_cell.length_b   1.000
_cell.length_c   1.000
_cell.angle_alpha   90.00
_cell.angle_beta   90.00
_cell.angle_gamma   90.00
#
_symmetry.space_group_name_H-M   'P 1'
#
loop_
_entity.id
_entity.type
_entity.pdbx_description
1 polymer ?
#
loop_
_entity_poly.entity_id
_entity_poly.type
_entity_poly.pdbx_seq_one_letter_code
_entity_poly.pdbx_strand_id
1 'polypeptide(L)' 'ELPVTFGLGQGTGVERISVVWPDGTRQQIRPPGIDRLITVIKGAP' A
#
# COMPACT_ATOMS: atom_id res chain seq x y z
N GLU A 1 -8.34 35.06 -2.00
CA GLU A 1 -7.43 33.97 -1.57
C GLU A 1 -7.27 32.97 -2.70
N LEU A 2 -6.12 32.30 -2.81
CA LEU A 2 -5.92 31.18 -3.73
C LEU A 2 -5.94 29.87 -2.92
N PRO A 3 -6.59 28.81 -3.43
CA PRO A 3 -6.69 27.54 -2.72
C PRO A 3 -5.32 26.85 -2.61
N VAL A 4 -5.00 26.33 -1.42
CA VAL A 4 -3.85 25.45 -1.21
C VAL A 4 -4.13 24.13 -1.92
N THR A 5 -3.27 23.77 -2.86
CA THR A 5 -3.33 22.48 -3.56
C THR A 5 -2.25 21.57 -3.00
N PHE A 6 -2.65 20.46 -2.38
CA PHE A 6 -1.75 19.38 -1.97
C PHE A 6 -1.90 18.23 -2.96
N GLY A 7 -0.78 17.74 -3.47
CA GLY A 7 -0.71 16.61 -4.39
C GLY A 7 0.29 15.57 -3.89
N LEU A 8 0.31 14.40 -4.53
CA LEU A 8 1.20 13.29 -4.18
C LEU A 8 2.66 13.50 -4.63
N GLY A 9 3.00 14.68 -5.15
CA GLY A 9 4.32 14.95 -5.73
C GLY A 9 4.60 14.01 -6.92
N GLN A 10 5.68 13.25 -6.82
CA GLN A 10 6.09 12.25 -7.82
C GLN A 10 5.46 10.85 -7.59
N GLY A 11 4.62 10.70 -6.57
CA GLY A 11 3.98 9.42 -6.24
C GLY A 11 2.96 9.02 -7.31
N THR A 12 3.26 7.99 -8.08
CA THR A 12 2.38 7.44 -9.15
C THR A 12 1.72 6.12 -8.77
N GLY A 13 1.96 5.61 -7.56
CA GLY A 13 1.40 4.34 -7.11
C GLY A 13 1.57 4.08 -5.61
N VAL A 14 1.18 2.88 -5.20
CA VAL A 14 1.30 2.41 -3.82
C VAL A 14 2.69 1.80 -3.63
N GLU A 15 3.50 2.36 -2.74
CA GLU A 15 4.86 1.85 -2.49
C GLU A 15 4.85 0.53 -1.71
N ARG A 16 3.95 0.42 -0.73
CA ARG A 16 3.91 -0.72 0.20
C ARG A 16 2.54 -0.89 0.83
N ILE A 17 2.13 -2.15 0.98
CA ILE A 17 1.02 -2.55 1.84
C ILE A 17 1.63 -3.29 3.03
N SER A 18 1.28 -2.87 4.25
CA SER A 18 1.68 -3.57 5.48
C SER A 18 0.45 -4.16 6.15
N VAL A 19 0.41 -5.48 6.27
CA VAL A 19 -0.63 -6.19 7.00
C VAL A 19 -0.10 -6.54 8.38
N VAL A 20 -0.80 -6.11 9.42
CA VAL A 20 -0.57 -6.53 10.80
C VAL A 20 -1.61 -7.59 11.13
N TRP A 21 -1.15 -8.81 11.39
CA TRP A 21 -2.01 -9.94 11.71
C TRP A 21 -2.39 -9.95 13.20
N PRO A 22 -3.45 -10.69 13.60
CA PRO A 22 -3.87 -10.75 15.00
C PRO A 22 -2.82 -11.27 16.00
N ASP A 23 -1.83 -12.04 15.54
CA ASP A 23 -0.70 -12.50 16.38
C ASP A 23 0.45 -11.48 16.46
N GLY A 24 0.26 -10.27 15.91
CA GLY A 24 1.26 -9.21 15.89
C GLY A 24 2.29 -9.32 14.77
N THR A 25 2.27 -10.40 13.97
CA THR A 25 3.20 -10.54 12.83
C THR A 25 2.88 -9.52 11.74
N ARG A 26 3.93 -9.10 11.02
CA ARG A 26 3.83 -8.12 9.95
C ARG A 26 4.20 -8.75 8.61
N GLN A 27 3.33 -8.60 7.62
CA GLN A 27 3.60 -8.99 6.24
C GLN A 27 3.64 -7.75 5.35
N GLN A 28 4.76 -7.57 4.66
CA GLN A 28 4.95 -6.46 3.73
C GLN A 28 4.77 -6.96 2.30
N ILE A 29 3.93 -6.26 1.55
CA ILE A 29 3.65 -6.57 0.15
C ILE A 29 4.02 -5.35 -0.69
N ARG A 30 4.76 -5.59 -1.77
CA ARG A 30 4.96 -4.61 -2.84
C ARG A 30 3.87 -4.86 -3.88
N PRO A 31 2.88 -3.97 -4.04
CA PRO A 31 1.82 -4.20 -5.01
C PRO A 31 2.39 -4.15 -6.43
N PRO A 32 1.88 -4.97 -7.37
CA PRO A 32 2.41 -5.05 -8.73
C PRO A 32 2.05 -3.83 -9.60
N GLY A 33 1.19 -2.94 -9.11
CA GLY A 33 0.79 -1.71 -9.78
C GLY A 33 -0.48 -1.13 -9.19
N ILE A 34 -0.89 0.02 -9.72
CA ILE A 34 -2.20 0.63 -9.45
C ILE A 34 -3.33 -0.18 -10.13
N ASP A 35 -4.54 -0.06 -9.61
CA ASP A 35 -5.73 -0.74 -10.15
C ASP A 35 -5.60 -2.27 -10.24
N ARG A 36 -5.13 -2.88 -9.14
CA ARG A 36 -4.91 -4.33 -9.02
C ARG A 36 -5.67 -4.88 -7.83
N LEU A 37 -6.31 -6.04 -8.04
CA LEU A 37 -6.82 -6.87 -6.95
C LEU A 37 -5.71 -7.80 -6.46
N ILE A 38 -5.49 -7.82 -5.14
CA ILE A 38 -4.44 -8.64 -4.52
C ILE A 38 -5.08 -9.43 -3.39
N THR A 39 -4.95 -10.75 -3.42
CA THR A 39 -5.31 -11.63 -2.31
C THR A 39 -4.10 -11.82 -1.41
N VAL A 40 -4.23 -11.48 -0.12
CA VAL A 40 -3.15 -11.62 0.86
C VAL A 40 -3.46 -12.80 1.76
N ILE A 41 -2.56 -13.78 1.77
CA ILE A 41 -2.64 -14.97 2.62
C ILE A 41 -1.49 -14.92 3.62
N LYS A 42 -1.80 -15.09 4.90
CA LYS A 42 -0.80 -15.09 5.97
C LYS A 42 0.19 -16.25 5.77
N GLY A 43 1.48 -15.92 5.72
CA GLY A 43 2.56 -16.91 5.61
C GLY A 43 2.73 -17.52 4.21
N ALA A 44 2.03 -17.02 3.19
CA ALA A 44 2.38 -17.31 1.82
C ALA A 44 3.76 -16.67 1.49
N PRO A 45 4.63 -17.37 0.74
CA PRO A 45 5.94 -16.85 0.34
C PRO A 45 5.84 -15.59 -0.53
#